data_AF-A0AAU9VN39-F1
#
_entry.id   AF-A0AAU9VN39-F1
#
_cell.length_a   1.000
_cell.length_b   1.000
_cell.length_c   1.000
_cell.angle_alpha   90.00
_cell.angle_beta   90.00
_cell.angle_gamma   90.00
#
_symmetry.space_group_name_H-M   'P 1'
#
loop_
_entity.id
_entity.type
_entity.pdbx_description
1 polymer ?
#
loop_
_entity_poly.entity_id
_entity_poly.type
_entity_poly.pdbx_seq_one_letter_code
_entity_poly.pdbx_strand_id
1 'polypeptide(L)'
;GTEVFDKLKLLLTKKILLNDIKKLSPDAQTSCLEGFHHPKMTCFTWLGTLSRHILASLCFNENLQRETQRKFDGKEYIRITYPKFKIGEEVVREVACPPTYSKNKYYNSELKKRDEIIKKYVSRTPEPLNQQFSKRLGKEEAIEAYKAKKKMKKTALHPAG
;
A
#
# COMPACT_ATOMS: atom_id res chain seq x y z
N GLY A 1 -11.95 2.64 39.19
CA GLY A 1 -11.92 2.91 37.74
C GLY A 1 -13.25 2.49 37.17
N THR A 2 -13.70 3.08 36.07
CA THR A 2 -14.87 2.55 35.36
C THR A 2 -14.51 1.21 34.74
N GLU A 3 -15.40 0.22 34.74
CA GLU A 3 -15.09 -1.14 34.22
C GLU A 3 -14.57 -1.13 32.78
N VAL A 4 -15.01 -0.15 31.98
CA VAL A 4 -14.56 0.07 30.61
C VAL A 4 -13.08 0.48 30.57
N PHE A 5 -12.65 1.33 31.50
CA PHE A 5 -11.25 1.73 31.64
C PHE A 5 -10.36 0.55 32.02
N ASP A 6 -10.81 -0.29 32.94
CA ASP A 6 -10.04 -1.45 33.39
C ASP A 6 -9.92 -2.52 32.29
N LYS A 7 -10.99 -2.74 31.51
CA LYS A 7 -10.97 -3.61 30.31
C LYS A 7 -10.02 -3.07 29.23
N LEU A 8 -10.04 -1.76 28.98
CA LEU A 8 -9.14 -1.12 28.02
C LEU A 8 -7.69 -1.23 28.47
N LYS A 9 -7.41 -0.94 29.75
CA LYS A 9 -6.07 -1.06 30.35
C LYS A 9 -5.53 -2.48 30.24
N LEU A 10 -6.37 -3.48 30.49
CA LEU A 10 -6.01 -4.89 30.37
C LEU A 10 -5.71 -5.28 28.91
N LEU A 11 -6.47 -4.76 27.94
CA LEU A 11 -6.19 -4.97 26.52
C LEU A 11 -4.89 -4.29 26.07
N LEU A 12 -4.63 -3.07 26.53
CA LEU A 12 -3.43 -2.30 26.19
C LEU A 12 -2.15 -2.84 26.86
N THR A 13 -2.26 -3.56 27.98
CA THR A 13 -1.10 -4.12 28.70
C THR A 13 -0.83 -5.59 28.37
N LYS A 14 -1.61 -6.20 27.46
CA LYS A 14 -1.35 -7.56 27.00
C LYS A 14 0.05 -7.65 26.38
N LYS A 15 0.81 -8.67 26.79
CA LYS A 15 2.17 -8.95 26.30
C LYS A 15 2.25 -9.02 24.77
N ILE A 16 1.17 -9.46 24.11
CA ILE A 16 1.06 -9.49 22.65
C ILE A 16 1.19 -8.07 22.08
N LEU A 17 0.36 -7.13 22.54
CA LEU A 17 0.37 -5.74 22.09
C LEU A 17 1.69 -5.03 22.42
N LEU A 18 2.27 -5.28 23.59
CA LEU A 18 3.57 -4.74 23.97
C LEU A 18 4.72 -5.28 23.10
N ASN A 19 4.68 -6.55 22.73
CA ASN A 19 5.66 -7.15 21.82
C ASN A 19 5.49 -6.63 20.39
N ASP A 20 4.26 -6.35 19.96
CA ASP A 20 3.99 -5.75 18.65
C ASP A 20 4.44 -4.28 18.63
N ILE A 21 4.25 -3.53 19.72
CA ILE A 21 4.80 -2.16 19.89
C ILE A 21 6.33 -2.15 19.78
N LYS A 22 7.02 -3.12 20.40
CA LYS A 22 8.48 -3.26 20.29
C LYS A 22 8.97 -3.61 18.89
N LYS A 23 8.10 -4.18 18.05
CA LYS A 23 8.37 -4.46 16.64
C LYS A 23 8.02 -3.27 15.73
N LEU A 24 7.44 -2.18 16.26
CA LEU A 24 7.27 -0.95 15.50
C LEU A 24 8.66 -0.35 15.21
N SER A 25 8.87 0.04 13.96
CA SER A 25 10.18 0.13 13.32
C SER A 25 11.14 1.21 13.90
N PRO A 26 12.46 1.07 13.69
CA PRO A 26 13.49 2.01 14.14
C PRO A 26 13.43 3.38 13.43
N ASP A 27 14.13 4.37 14.00
CA ASP A 27 14.20 5.81 13.66
C ASP A 27 14.26 6.23 12.18
N ALA A 28 14.46 5.32 11.23
CA ALA A 28 14.72 5.62 9.81
C ALA A 28 13.52 5.49 8.85
N GLN A 29 12.29 5.29 9.34
CA GLN A 29 11.10 5.06 8.47
C GLN A 29 10.11 6.23 8.43
N THR A 30 10.60 7.46 8.26
CA THR A 30 9.73 8.65 8.17
C THR A 30 9.16 8.92 6.78
N SER A 31 9.68 8.31 5.71
CA SER A 31 9.26 8.66 4.33
C SER A 31 7.85 8.23 3.96
N CYS A 32 7.28 7.22 4.63
CA CYS A 32 5.88 6.80 4.43
C CYS A 32 4.91 7.55 5.36
N LEU A 33 5.43 8.35 6.31
CA LEU A 33 4.66 9.05 7.34
C LEU A 33 4.00 10.33 6.81
N GLU A 34 4.47 10.91 5.69
CA GLU A 34 3.84 12.10 5.07
C GLU A 34 2.38 11.86 4.64
N GLY A 35 2.00 10.59 4.45
CA GLY A 35 0.62 10.17 4.18
C GLY A 35 -0.30 10.21 5.42
N PHE A 36 0.25 10.31 6.64
CA PHE A 36 -0.49 10.67 7.85
C PHE A 36 -0.74 12.19 7.88
N HIS A 37 -1.28 12.74 6.80
CA HIS A 37 -1.83 14.09 6.84
C HIS A 37 -3.06 14.05 7.75
N HIS A 38 -2.95 14.76 8.88
CA HIS A 38 -3.91 14.87 9.96
C HIS A 38 -5.37 14.88 9.47
N PRO A 39 -6.28 14.08 10.08
CA PRO A 39 -7.68 14.19 9.77
C PRO A 39 -8.14 15.62 10.07
N LYS A 40 -8.65 16.32 9.06
CA LYS A 40 -9.39 17.61 9.15
C LYS A 40 -10.70 17.43 9.92
N MET A 41 -10.66 16.82 11.10
CA MET A 41 -11.82 16.46 11.90
C MET A 41 -11.59 16.95 13.33
N THR A 42 -11.76 18.25 13.52
CA THR A 42 -11.79 18.94 14.82
C THR A 42 -13.00 18.57 15.69
N CYS A 43 -13.91 17.74 15.18
CA CYS A 43 -15.16 17.33 15.85
C CYS A 43 -15.05 16.10 16.76
N PHE A 44 -13.84 15.54 16.97
CA PHE A 44 -13.65 14.38 17.84
C PHE A 44 -12.92 14.74 19.13
N THR A 45 -13.33 14.12 20.24
CA THR A 45 -12.64 14.25 21.53
C THR A 45 -11.17 13.84 21.39
N TRP A 46 -10.30 14.46 22.18
CA TRP A 46 -8.86 14.17 22.19
C TRP A 46 -8.57 12.67 22.31
N LEU A 47 -9.30 11.98 23.20
CA LEU A 47 -9.17 10.54 23.39
C LEU A 47 -9.59 9.73 22.15
N GLY A 48 -10.70 10.11 21.49
CA GLY A 48 -11.16 9.45 20.27
C GLY A 48 -10.19 9.61 19.10
N THR A 49 -9.58 10.79 18.98
CA THR A 49 -8.53 11.07 18.00
C THR A 49 -7.27 10.26 18.28
N LEU A 50 -6.85 10.14 19.55
CA LEU A 50 -5.71 9.31 19.96
C LEU A 50 -5.93 7.84 19.63
N SER A 51 -7.10 7.27 19.95
CA SER A 51 -7.41 5.87 19.63
C SER A 51 -7.36 5.59 18.13
N ARG A 52 -7.85 6.51 17.29
CA ARG A 52 -7.78 6.36 15.83
C ARG A 52 -6.37 6.48 15.28
N HIS A 53 -5.54 7.35 15.84
CA HIS A 53 -4.13 7.43 15.47
C HIS A 53 -3.41 6.13 15.82
N ILE A 54 -3.60 5.60 17.03
CA ILE A 54 -3.02 4.31 17.44
C ILE A 54 -3.46 3.20 16.49
N LEU A 55 -4.75 3.11 16.17
CA LEU A 55 -5.28 2.09 15.25
C LEU A 55 -4.71 2.26 13.82
N ALA A 56 -4.66 3.49 13.31
CA ALA A 56 -4.10 3.77 12.00
C ALA A 56 -2.60 3.44 11.95
N SER A 57 -1.83 3.77 12.98
CA SER A 57 -0.41 3.40 13.10
C SER A 57 -0.22 1.89 13.14
N LEU A 58 -1.05 1.16 13.91
CA LEU A 58 -0.99 -0.31 13.94
C LEU A 58 -1.30 -0.91 12.56
N CYS A 59 -2.39 -0.48 11.91
CA CYS A 59 -2.75 -0.96 10.57
C CYS A 59 -1.70 -0.57 9.51
N PHE A 60 -1.10 0.61 9.62
CA PHE A 60 -0.07 1.04 8.70
C PHE A 60 1.21 0.20 8.84
N ASN A 61 1.66 -0.02 10.08
CA ASN A 61 2.88 -0.76 10.36
C ASN A 61 2.79 -2.22 9.90
N GLU A 62 1.64 -2.86 10.09
CA GLU A 62 1.43 -4.22 9.58
C GLU A 62 1.47 -4.28 8.04
N ASN A 63 1.02 -3.23 7.37
CA ASN A 63 0.91 -3.20 5.91
C ASN A 63 2.12 -2.56 5.21
N LEU A 64 3.16 -2.16 5.96
CA LEU A 64 4.32 -1.42 5.46
C LEU A 64 5.32 -2.32 4.71
N GLN A 65 5.60 -3.51 5.24
CA GLN A 65 6.54 -4.48 4.64
C GLN A 65 5.81 -5.69 4.05
N ARG A 66 4.80 -5.44 3.22
CA ARG A 66 4.10 -6.54 2.55
C ARG A 66 4.99 -7.13 1.46
N GLU A 67 5.18 -8.44 1.53
CA GLU A 67 5.88 -9.20 0.50
C GLU A 67 5.22 -9.02 -0.87
N THR A 68 6.02 -9.10 -1.92
CA THR A 68 5.52 -9.11 -3.30
C THR A 68 4.67 -10.35 -3.52
N GLN A 69 3.47 -10.16 -4.07
CA GLN A 69 2.52 -11.23 -4.33
C GLN A 69 3.12 -12.25 -5.30
N ARG A 70 3.03 -13.54 -4.98
CA ARG A 70 3.46 -14.62 -5.88
C ARG A 70 2.26 -15.19 -6.63
N LYS A 71 2.44 -15.47 -7.91
CA LYS A 71 1.49 -16.24 -8.71
C LYS A 71 1.55 -17.73 -8.32
N PHE A 72 0.56 -18.50 -8.78
CA PHE A 72 0.56 -19.96 -8.65
C PHE A 72 1.83 -20.60 -9.22
N ASP A 73 2.37 -20.03 -10.29
CA ASP A 73 3.63 -20.41 -10.95
C ASP A 73 4.91 -19.96 -10.18
N GLY A 74 4.78 -19.50 -8.93
CA GLY A 74 5.90 -19.02 -8.10
C GLY A 74 6.50 -17.67 -8.51
N LYS A 75 6.19 -17.17 -9.72
CA LYS A 75 6.67 -15.86 -10.23
C LYS A 75 6.03 -14.69 -9.50
N GLU A 76 6.82 -13.65 -9.22
CA GLU A 76 6.35 -12.40 -8.63
C GLU A 76 5.31 -11.70 -9.53
N TYR A 77 4.31 -11.10 -8.89
CA TYR A 77 3.26 -10.35 -9.56
C TYR A 77 3.76 -8.93 -9.84
N ILE A 78 4.10 -8.70 -11.11
CA ILE A 78 4.63 -7.44 -11.60
C ILE A 78 3.55 -6.71 -12.40
N ARG A 79 3.30 -5.44 -12.06
CA ARG A 79 2.42 -4.54 -12.80
C ARG A 79 3.27 -3.60 -13.65
N ILE A 80 2.98 -3.59 -14.95
CA ILE A 80 3.57 -2.63 -15.90
C ILE A 80 2.54 -1.54 -16.16
N THR A 81 2.97 -0.28 -16.05
CA THR A 81 2.13 0.89 -16.34
C THR A 81 2.91 1.82 -17.27
N TYR A 82 2.21 2.47 -18.19
CA TYR A 82 2.80 3.40 -19.16
C TYR A 82 2.27 4.82 -18.88
N PRO A 83 2.88 5.56 -17.95
CA PRO A 83 2.42 6.90 -17.59
C PRO A 83 2.71 7.92 -18.69
N LYS A 84 1.79 8.87 -18.87
CA LYS A 84 1.89 9.93 -19.88
C LYS A 84 3.16 10.77 -19.74
N PHE A 85 3.57 11.11 -18.51
CA PHE A 85 4.70 12.00 -18.25
C PHE A 85 6.06 11.43 -18.69
N LYS A 86 6.15 10.12 -18.97
CA LYS A 86 7.34 9.47 -19.53
C LYS A 86 7.22 9.18 -21.02
N ILE A 87 6.27 9.82 -21.72
CA ILE A 87 6.16 9.74 -23.19
C ILE A 87 6.05 8.27 -23.66
N GLY A 88 5.34 7.45 -22.89
CA GLY A 88 5.14 6.03 -23.22
C GLY A 88 6.20 5.07 -22.69
N GLU A 89 7.24 5.51 -21.97
CA GLU A 89 8.13 4.60 -21.26
C GLU A 89 7.37 3.77 -20.21
N GLU A 90 7.86 2.56 -20.00
CA GLU A 90 7.35 1.63 -19.01
C GLU A 90 7.78 2.01 -17.58
N VAL A 91 6.86 1.78 -16.66
CA VAL A 91 7.12 1.75 -15.23
C VAL A 91 6.70 0.39 -14.71
N VAL A 92 7.71 -0.37 -14.31
CA VAL A 92 7.55 -1.70 -13.72
C VAL A 92 7.47 -1.54 -12.21
N ARG A 93 6.41 -2.10 -11.60
CA ARG A 93 6.19 -2.08 -10.15
C ARG A 93 5.87 -3.48 -9.64
N GLU A 94 6.49 -3.85 -8.53
CA GLU A 94 6.13 -5.03 -7.75
C GLU A 94 4.80 -4.77 -7.03
N VAL A 95 3.87 -5.73 -7.10
CA VAL A 95 2.58 -5.62 -6.42
C VAL A 95 2.65 -6.36 -5.10
N ALA A 96 2.51 -5.61 -4.01
CA ALA A 96 2.46 -6.16 -2.66
C ALA A 96 1.18 -7.00 -2.43
N CYS A 97 1.30 -8.09 -1.66
CA CYS A 97 0.18 -8.93 -1.21
C CYS A 97 -0.98 -8.10 -0.64
N PRO A 98 -2.24 -8.48 -0.86
CA PRO A 98 -3.38 -7.74 -0.31
C PRO A 98 -3.30 -7.67 1.23
N PRO A 99 -3.76 -6.56 1.83
CA PRO A 99 -3.68 -6.37 3.28
C PRO A 99 -4.55 -7.38 4.04
N THR A 100 -4.00 -7.95 5.10
CA THR A 100 -4.60 -9.04 5.90
C THR A 100 -5.94 -8.63 6.52
N TYR A 101 -6.07 -7.39 6.96
CA TYR A 101 -7.22 -6.87 7.70
C TYR A 101 -8.42 -6.48 6.83
N SER A 102 -8.30 -6.55 5.50
CA SER A 102 -9.35 -6.11 4.57
C SER A 102 -10.37 -7.18 4.19
N LYS A 103 -10.38 -8.35 4.85
CA LYS A 103 -11.42 -9.37 4.64
C LYS A 103 -12.71 -9.07 5.41
N ASN A 104 -13.15 -7.80 5.41
CA ASN A 104 -14.50 -7.46 5.87
C ASN A 104 -15.50 -8.01 4.86
N LYS A 105 -16.06 -9.21 5.16
CA LYS A 105 -17.17 -9.84 4.43
C LYS A 105 -18.40 -8.91 4.26
N TYR A 106 -18.49 -7.85 5.06
CA TYR A 106 -19.58 -6.88 5.08
C TYR A 106 -19.70 -5.98 3.84
N TYR A 107 -18.68 -5.87 2.99
CA TYR A 107 -18.73 -5.07 1.75
C TYR A 107 -19.05 -5.88 0.47
N ASN A 108 -19.27 -7.19 0.58
CA ASN A 108 -19.41 -8.09 -0.57
C ASN A 108 -20.84 -8.26 -1.10
N SER A 109 -21.84 -7.61 -0.50
CA SER A 109 -23.25 -7.81 -0.89
C SER A 109 -23.63 -7.21 -2.25
N GLU A 110 -22.83 -6.27 -2.80
CA GLU A 110 -23.15 -5.57 -4.06
C GLU A 110 -22.20 -5.87 -5.24
N LEU A 111 -21.48 -6.99 -5.22
CA LEU A 111 -20.50 -7.32 -6.25
C LEU A 111 -21.11 -7.41 -7.67
N LYS A 112 -22.33 -7.93 -7.82
CA LYS A 112 -22.99 -8.06 -9.13
C LYS A 112 -23.35 -6.70 -9.77
N LYS A 113 -23.92 -5.79 -8.98
CA LYS A 113 -24.23 -4.42 -9.46
C LYS A 113 -22.95 -3.67 -9.84
N ARG A 114 -21.87 -3.89 -9.08
CA ARG A 114 -20.56 -3.30 -9.38
C ARG A 114 -20.02 -3.78 -10.73
N ASP A 115 -20.12 -5.06 -11.06
CA ASP A 115 -19.64 -5.59 -12.34
C ASP A 115 -20.43 -5.05 -13.54
N GLU A 116 -21.75 -4.91 -13.40
CA GLU A 116 -22.61 -4.28 -14.42
C GLU A 116 -22.23 -2.82 -14.65
N ILE A 117 -21.99 -2.08 -13.56
CA ILE A 117 -21.54 -0.69 -13.61
C ILE A 117 -20.16 -0.60 -14.29
N ILE A 118 -19.21 -1.47 -13.93
CA ILE A 118 -17.89 -1.51 -14.57
C ILE A 118 -18.02 -1.76 -16.07
N LYS A 119 -18.82 -2.76 -16.49
CA LYS A 119 -19.05 -3.04 -17.92
C LYS A 119 -19.60 -1.83 -18.68
N LYS A 120 -20.56 -1.12 -18.08
CA LYS A 120 -21.15 0.11 -18.66
C LYS A 120 -20.13 1.23 -18.83
N TYR A 121 -19.21 1.40 -17.89
CA TYR A 121 -18.16 2.44 -17.99
C TYR A 121 -17.04 2.03 -18.93
N VAL A 122 -16.63 0.76 -18.93
CA VAL A 122 -15.61 0.23 -19.83
C VAL A 122 -16.01 0.44 -21.30
N SER A 123 -17.28 0.21 -21.66
CA SER A 123 -17.75 0.42 -23.04
C SER A 123 -17.73 1.89 -23.50
N ARG A 124 -17.70 2.84 -22.56
CA ARG A 124 -17.67 4.29 -22.83
C ARG A 124 -16.28 4.89 -22.64
N THR A 125 -15.31 4.11 -22.18
CA THR A 125 -13.98 4.62 -21.87
C THR A 125 -13.24 4.83 -23.19
N PRO A 126 -12.85 6.07 -23.54
CA PRO A 126 -12.05 6.30 -24.74
C PRO A 126 -10.70 5.61 -24.60
N GLU A 127 -10.06 5.34 -25.73
CA GLU A 127 -8.72 4.77 -25.72
C GLU A 127 -7.78 5.64 -24.87
N PRO A 128 -6.93 5.01 -24.03
CA PRO A 128 -6.02 5.75 -23.20
C PRO A 128 -5.02 6.49 -24.08
N LEU A 129 -4.86 7.80 -23.84
CA LEU A 129 -3.99 8.67 -24.65
C LEU A 129 -2.54 8.16 -24.79
N ASN A 130 -2.06 7.35 -23.85
CA ASN A 130 -0.74 6.73 -23.95
C ASN A 130 -0.61 5.78 -25.16
N GLN A 131 -1.71 5.31 -25.76
CA GLN A 131 -1.78 4.46 -26.95
C GLN A 131 -1.17 5.13 -28.19
N GLN A 132 -1.05 6.47 -28.20
CA GLN A 132 -0.35 7.21 -29.24
C GLN A 132 1.15 6.87 -29.36
N PHE A 133 1.77 6.30 -28.31
CA PHE A 133 3.19 5.92 -28.31
C PHE A 133 3.34 4.49 -28.81
N SER A 134 3.78 4.35 -30.07
CA SER A 134 3.95 3.07 -30.79
C SER A 134 5.23 2.32 -30.42
N LYS A 135 6.30 3.05 -30.05
CA LYS A 135 7.57 2.46 -29.60
C LYS A 135 7.47 2.11 -28.11
N ARG A 136 7.13 0.86 -27.80
CA ARG A 136 7.10 0.35 -26.42
C ARG A 136 7.98 -0.89 -26.30
N LEU A 137 8.72 -0.98 -25.21
CA LEU A 137 9.44 -2.19 -24.84
C LEU A 137 8.45 -3.33 -24.55
N GLY A 138 8.85 -4.54 -24.96
CA GLY A 138 8.09 -5.74 -24.68
C GLY A 138 7.94 -5.95 -23.17
N LYS A 139 6.89 -6.68 -22.75
CA LYS A 139 6.65 -6.98 -21.34
C LYS A 139 7.85 -7.67 -20.67
N GLU A 140 8.53 -8.56 -21.40
CA GLU A 140 9.66 -9.34 -20.89
C GLU A 140 10.92 -8.48 -20.77
N GLU A 141 11.23 -7.71 -21.82
CA GLU A 141 12.35 -6.76 -21.86
C GLU A 141 12.24 -5.72 -20.74
N ALA A 142 11.04 -5.18 -20.51
CA ALA A 142 10.74 -4.26 -19.41
C ALA A 142 11.07 -4.86 -18.03
N ILE A 143 10.71 -6.13 -17.82
CA ILE A 143 10.98 -6.84 -16.56
C ILE A 143 12.47 -7.09 -16.39
N GLU A 144 13.17 -7.44 -17.46
CA GLU A 144 14.62 -7.65 -17.43
C GLU A 144 15.37 -6.36 -17.14
N ALA A 145 15.02 -5.25 -17.81
CA ALA A 145 15.57 -3.93 -17.54
C ALA A 145 15.32 -3.49 -16.08
N TYR A 146 14.14 -3.79 -15.54
CA TYR A 146 13.83 -3.52 -14.13
C TYR A 146 14.72 -4.34 -13.18
N LYS A 147 14.89 -5.63 -13.43
CA LYS A 147 15.77 -6.51 -12.63
C LYS A 147 17.23 -6.06 -12.70
N ALA A 148 17.70 -5.64 -13.88
CA ALA A 148 19.04 -5.09 -14.07
C ALA A 148 19.24 -3.81 -13.24
N LYS A 149 18.29 -2.87 -13.31
CA LYS A 149 18.30 -1.64 -12.49
C LYS A 149 18.29 -1.92 -10.99
N LYS A 150 17.52 -2.92 -10.53
CA LYS A 150 17.46 -3.31 -9.11
C LYS A 150 18.78 -3.91 -8.60
N LYS A 151 19.54 -4.58 -9.48
CA LYS A 151 20.87 -5.14 -9.16
C LYS A 151 21.99 -4.10 -9.15
N MET A 152 21.82 -2.96 -9.81
CA MET A 152 22.81 -1.89 -9.78
C MET A 152 22.94 -1.33 -8.36
N LYS A 153 24.18 -1.21 -7.85
CA LYS A 153 24.46 -0.59 -6.56
C LYS A 153 23.94 0.85 -6.61
N LYS A 154 23.12 1.23 -5.62
CA LYS A 154 22.73 2.61 -5.44
C LYS A 154 23.99 3.43 -5.17
N THR A 155 24.24 4.44 -6.01
CA THR A 155 25.28 5.43 -5.75
C THR A 155 25.03 6.03 -4.37
N ALA A 156 26.07 6.13 -3.54
CA ALA A 156 25.94 6.79 -2.26
C ALA A 156 25.45 8.23 -2.51
N LEU A 157 24.32 8.60 -1.89
CA LEU A 157 23.73 9.93 -2.02
C LEU A 157 24.66 11.03 -1.50
N HIS A 158 25.62 10.65 -0.64
CA HIS A 158 26.65 11.52 -0.11
C HIS A 158 28.02 10.80 -0.19
N PRO A 159 29.12 11.54 -0.40
CA PRO A 159 30.46 10.98 -0.29
C PRO A 159 30.70 10.45 1.13
N ALA A 160 31.54 9.41 1.26
CA ALA A 160 32.02 8.98 2.56
C ALA A 160 32.86 10.13 3.15
N GLY A 161 32.38 10.68 4.27
CA GLY A 161 33.11 11.70 5.04
C GLY A 161 34.32 11.14 5.76
#